data_AF-A0A7W6HVY7-F1
#
_entry.id   AF-A0A7W6HVY7-F1
#
_cell.length_a   1.000
_cell.length_b   1.000
_cell.length_c   1.000
_cell.angle_alpha   90.00
_cell.angle_beta   90.00
_cell.angle_gamma   90.00
#
_symmetry.space_group_name_H-M   'P 1'
#
loop_
_entity.id
_entity.type
_entity.pdbx_description
1 polymer ?
#
loop_
_entity_poly.entity_id
_entity_poly.type
_entity_poly.pdbx_seq_one_letter_code
_entity_poly.pdbx_strand_id
1 'polypeptide(L)'
;MKTILLFTLVILAVAISGCQDKKKVRNTNTQKEAVKVETKAVLIKDTIQVTETKTVTETTVVKEAPEYLLVGGCFRIKDNADRMYEKLHKEGYANAMIMPYSRDLYLVAYEGYKTEKEAIAAVRKIHKIPGKEETWIYQIK
;
A
#
# COMPACT_ATOMS: atom_id res chain seq x y z
N MET A 1 -61.44 27.23 -11.13
CA MET A 1 -60.11 27.12 -10.49
C MET A 1 -59.75 25.64 -10.41
N LYS A 2 -58.93 25.17 -11.36
CA LYS A 2 -58.65 23.75 -11.58
C LYS A 2 -57.20 23.65 -12.07
N THR A 3 -56.27 23.90 -11.16
CA THR A 3 -54.83 23.96 -11.42
C THR A 3 -54.10 23.12 -10.38
N ILE A 4 -54.43 21.84 -10.29
CA ILE A 4 -53.68 20.84 -9.53
C ILE A 4 -53.72 19.55 -10.34
N LEU A 5 -53.12 19.54 -11.52
CA LEU A 5 -53.00 18.29 -12.30
C LEU A 5 -51.95 18.34 -13.42
N LEU A 6 -50.77 18.94 -13.20
CA LEU A 6 -49.70 18.94 -14.22
C LEU A 6 -48.28 18.97 -13.60
N PHE A 7 -47.99 18.15 -12.59
CA PHE A 7 -46.61 18.04 -12.06
C PHE A 7 -46.05 16.62 -11.98
N THR A 8 -46.75 15.61 -12.53
CA THR A 8 -46.32 14.19 -12.42
C THR A 8 -45.78 13.56 -13.71
N LEU A 9 -45.55 14.32 -14.79
CA LEU A 9 -45.27 13.71 -16.12
C LEU A 9 -43.99 14.16 -16.84
N VAL A 10 -43.04 14.84 -16.17
CA VAL A 10 -41.86 15.41 -16.86
C VAL A 10 -40.50 14.88 -16.38
N ILE A 11 -40.42 13.88 -15.48
CA ILE A 11 -39.12 13.28 -15.08
C ILE A 11 -39.01 11.82 -15.55
N LEU A 12 -39.55 11.52 -16.74
CA LEU A 12 -39.32 10.27 -17.46
C LEU A 12 -38.50 10.55 -18.73
N ALA A 13 -37.21 10.86 -18.56
CA ALA A 13 -36.15 10.69 -19.57
C ALA A 13 -34.80 11.24 -19.07
N VAL A 14 -34.20 10.62 -18.05
CA VAL A 14 -32.73 10.70 -17.92
C VAL A 14 -32.18 9.46 -18.61
N ALA A 15 -31.86 9.66 -19.88
CA ALA A 15 -31.26 8.67 -20.76
C ALA A 15 -29.96 8.13 -20.15
N ILE A 16 -29.91 6.81 -19.99
CA ILE A 16 -28.70 6.06 -19.67
C ILE A 16 -27.79 6.13 -20.90
N SER A 17 -27.01 7.19 -21.04
CA SER A 17 -25.87 7.24 -21.98
C SER A 17 -24.68 6.51 -21.37
N GLY A 18 -24.79 5.19 -21.26
CA GLY A 18 -23.67 4.29 -21.01
C GLY A 18 -22.88 4.08 -22.30
N CYS A 19 -22.00 5.02 -22.64
CA CYS A 19 -20.95 4.76 -23.62
C CYS A 19 -19.98 3.73 -23.05
N GLN A 20 -19.75 2.66 -23.80
CA GLN A 20 -18.84 1.60 -23.43
C GLN A 20 -17.39 2.08 -23.47
N ASP A 21 -16.74 2.12 -22.30
CA ASP A 21 -15.29 2.29 -22.23
C ASP A 21 -14.61 1.05 -22.81
N LYS A 22 -14.00 1.27 -23.97
CA LYS A 22 -13.26 0.27 -24.72
C LYS A 22 -11.98 -0.06 -23.95
N LYS A 23 -11.83 -1.34 -23.61
CA LYS A 23 -10.57 -1.95 -23.15
C LYS A 23 -9.43 -1.55 -24.08
N LYS A 24 -8.51 -0.71 -23.59
CA LYS A 24 -7.25 -0.43 -24.28
C LYS A 24 -6.28 -1.57 -23.98
N VAL A 25 -6.21 -2.52 -24.92
CA VAL A 25 -5.17 -3.54 -25.00
C VAL A 25 -3.82 -2.83 -25.06
N ARG A 26 -3.00 -2.98 -24.01
CA ARG A 26 -1.62 -2.51 -24.00
C ARG A 26 -0.80 -3.53 -24.79
N ASN A 27 -0.54 -3.20 -26.05
CA ASN A 27 0.34 -3.97 -26.91
C ASN A 27 1.76 -3.99 -26.32
N THR A 28 2.22 -5.19 -26.01
CA THR A 28 3.63 -5.55 -25.84
C THR A 28 4.37 -5.37 -27.15
N ASN A 29 5.33 -4.46 -27.16
CA ASN A 29 6.47 -4.50 -28.08
C ASN A 29 7.59 -3.64 -27.47
N THR A 30 8.37 -4.25 -26.57
CA THR A 30 9.70 -3.75 -26.25
C THR A 30 10.65 -4.82 -26.71
N GLN A 31 11.37 -4.44 -27.75
CA GLN A 31 12.35 -5.21 -28.48
C GLN A 31 13.42 -5.70 -27.51
N LYS A 32 13.71 -7.00 -27.59
CA LYS A 32 14.90 -7.61 -27.02
C LYS A 32 16.06 -7.20 -27.90
N GLU A 33 16.90 -6.29 -27.43
CA GLU A 33 18.23 -6.10 -28.00
C GLU A 33 19.24 -6.70 -27.02
N ALA A 34 19.84 -7.79 -27.49
CA ALA A 34 20.92 -8.47 -26.81
C ALA A 34 22.20 -7.68 -27.05
N VAL A 35 22.89 -7.29 -25.99
CA VAL A 35 24.31 -6.91 -26.06
C VAL A 35 25.08 -7.76 -25.06
N LYS A 36 25.72 -8.77 -25.64
CA LYS A 36 26.84 -9.52 -25.08
C LYS A 36 28.08 -8.64 -25.18
N VAL A 37 28.71 -8.28 -24.06
CA VAL A 37 30.14 -7.93 -24.05
C VAL A 37 30.78 -8.51 -22.80
N GLU A 38 31.77 -9.36 -23.06
CA GLU A 38 32.65 -10.02 -22.09
C GLU A 38 33.53 -9.03 -21.32
N THR A 39 33.70 -9.37 -20.04
CA THR A 39 34.92 -9.37 -19.23
C THR A 39 36.18 -8.72 -19.85
N LYS A 40 36.60 -7.59 -19.27
CA LYS A 40 38.02 -7.35 -18.97
C LYS A 40 38.17 -6.68 -17.61
N ALA A 41 38.86 -7.38 -16.72
CA ALA A 41 39.38 -6.87 -15.47
C ALA A 41 40.50 -5.85 -15.72
N VAL A 42 40.47 -4.72 -15.02
CA VAL A 42 41.68 -3.93 -14.72
C VAL A 42 41.59 -3.44 -13.28
N LEU A 43 42.58 -3.85 -12.51
CA LEU A 43 42.88 -3.54 -11.12
C LEU A 43 43.91 -2.41 -11.09
N ILE A 44 43.66 -1.25 -10.44
CA ILE A 44 44.62 -0.33 -9.75
C ILE A 44 43.76 0.66 -8.91
N LYS A 45 43.68 0.50 -7.57
CA LYS A 45 44.46 1.12 -6.48
C LYS A 45 44.08 2.58 -6.11
N ASP A 46 43.31 2.67 -5.02
CA ASP A 46 43.44 3.57 -3.85
C ASP A 46 43.40 5.10 -4.04
N THR A 47 42.35 5.75 -3.54
CA THR A 47 42.42 7.06 -2.84
C THR A 47 41.11 7.32 -2.06
N ILE A 48 41.30 7.59 -0.78
CA ILE A 48 40.37 7.93 0.29
C ILE A 48 39.42 9.08 -0.09
N GLN A 49 38.11 8.91 0.18
CA GLN A 49 37.27 9.97 0.74
C GLN A 49 36.29 9.37 1.76
N VAL A 50 36.61 9.58 3.03
CA VAL A 50 35.75 9.39 4.19
C VAL A 50 34.57 10.34 4.04
N THR A 51 33.41 9.83 3.64
CA THR A 51 32.15 10.52 3.88
C THR A 51 31.65 10.07 5.24
N GLU A 52 31.76 10.95 6.22
CA GLU A 52 31.18 10.80 7.55
C GLU A 52 29.66 10.66 7.43
N THR A 53 29.21 9.41 7.28
CA THR A 53 27.80 9.08 7.47
C THR A 53 27.58 9.17 8.97
N LYS A 54 26.94 10.27 9.38
CA LYS A 54 26.35 10.47 10.70
C LYS A 54 25.61 9.20 11.08
N THR A 55 26.25 8.37 11.89
CA THR A 55 25.62 7.21 12.52
C THR A 55 24.57 7.76 13.46
N VAL A 56 23.34 7.88 12.97
CA VAL A 56 22.17 7.92 13.83
C VAL A 56 22.21 6.59 14.56
N THR A 57 22.62 6.64 15.82
CA THR A 57 22.57 5.51 16.74
C THR A 57 21.10 5.11 16.83
N GLU A 58 20.69 4.15 16.00
CA GLU A 58 19.45 3.43 16.18
C GLU A 58 19.61 2.65 17.48
N THR A 59 19.21 3.30 18.59
CA THR A 59 18.94 2.61 19.84
C THR A 59 17.93 1.53 19.50
N THR A 60 18.42 0.31 19.29
CA THR A 60 17.63 -0.86 18.97
C THR A 60 16.93 -1.26 20.27
N VAL A 61 15.90 -0.51 20.63
CA VAL A 61 14.95 -0.93 21.65
C VAL A 61 14.32 -2.19 21.11
N VAL A 62 14.67 -3.33 21.71
CA VAL A 62 14.06 -4.62 21.40
C VAL A 62 12.57 -4.47 21.70
N LYS A 63 11.76 -4.20 20.66
CA LYS A 63 10.31 -4.12 20.78
C LYS A 63 9.80 -5.52 21.13
N GLU A 64 9.01 -5.61 22.19
CA GLU A 64 8.28 -6.82 22.54
C GLU A 64 7.41 -7.28 21.36
N ALA A 65 7.10 -8.59 21.31
CA ALA A 65 6.24 -9.14 20.28
C ALA A 65 4.86 -8.44 20.28
N PRO A 66 4.35 -8.01 19.11
CA PRO A 66 3.09 -7.27 19.04
C PRO A 66 1.91 -8.19 19.35
N GLU A 67 0.87 -7.63 19.97
CA GLU A 67 -0.43 -8.29 20.17
C GLU A 67 -1.54 -7.63 19.33
N TYR A 68 -1.28 -6.44 18.77
CA TYR A 68 -2.21 -5.68 17.96
C TYR A 68 -1.53 -5.23 16.68
N LEU A 69 -2.20 -5.38 15.54
CA LEU A 69 -1.71 -4.93 14.23
C LEU A 69 -2.56 -3.77 13.73
N LEU A 70 -1.91 -2.74 13.21
CA LEU A 70 -2.56 -1.66 12.49
C LEU A 70 -2.66 -2.03 11.00
N VAL A 71 -3.80 -2.55 10.58
CA VAL A 71 -4.01 -3.15 9.26
C VAL A 71 -4.55 -2.15 8.25
N GLY A 72 -3.85 -2.01 7.12
CA GLY A 72 -4.27 -1.15 6.02
C GLY A 72 -5.01 -1.89 4.90
N GLY A 73 -4.92 -3.22 4.83
CA GLY A 73 -5.55 -4.00 3.77
C GLY A 73 -5.56 -5.50 4.03
N CYS A 74 -6.43 -6.20 3.32
CA CYS A 74 -6.62 -7.64 3.41
C CYS A 74 -6.90 -8.19 2.00
N PHE A 75 -6.08 -9.14 1.54
CA PHE A 75 -6.13 -9.60 0.14
C PHE A 75 -6.14 -11.12 0.04
N ARG A 76 -6.93 -11.62 -0.90
CA ARG A 76 -6.92 -13.05 -1.26
C ARG A 76 -5.81 -13.43 -2.23
N ILE A 77 -5.46 -12.49 -3.13
CA ILE A 77 -4.39 -12.68 -4.11
C ILE A 77 -3.09 -12.17 -3.49
N LYS A 78 -2.09 -13.05 -3.31
CA LYS A 78 -0.82 -12.72 -2.66
C LYS A 78 -0.10 -11.54 -3.35
N ASP A 79 -0.07 -11.51 -4.68
CA ASP A 79 0.54 -10.40 -5.43
C ASP A 79 -0.08 -9.04 -5.08
N ASN A 80 -1.36 -8.98 -4.69
CA ASN A 80 -1.98 -7.73 -4.27
C ASN A 80 -1.46 -7.30 -2.89
N ALA A 81 -1.28 -8.25 -1.97
CA ALA A 81 -0.67 -8.00 -0.67
C ALA A 81 0.79 -7.54 -0.82
N ASP A 82 1.57 -8.22 -1.66
CA ASP A 82 2.97 -7.87 -1.93
C ASP A 82 3.08 -6.44 -2.51
N ARG A 83 2.24 -6.08 -3.48
CA ARG A 83 2.22 -4.70 -4.02
C ARG A 83 1.90 -3.65 -2.96
N MET A 84 0.98 -3.93 -2.04
CA MET A 84 0.68 -3.01 -0.94
C MET A 84 1.85 -2.93 0.04
N TYR A 85 2.44 -4.06 0.43
CA TYR A 85 3.62 -4.11 1.29
C TYR A 85 4.79 -3.28 0.75
N GLU A 86 5.10 -3.43 -0.54
CA GLU A 86 6.14 -2.65 -1.23
C GLU A 86 5.80 -1.16 -1.26
N LYS A 87 4.53 -0.82 -1.48
CA LYS A 87 4.06 0.57 -1.42
C LYS A 87 4.27 1.16 -0.02
N LEU A 88 3.94 0.43 1.04
CA LEU A 88 4.13 0.89 2.42
C LEU A 88 5.62 1.13 2.75
N HIS A 89 6.52 0.24 2.31
CA HIS A 89 7.96 0.45 2.49
C HIS A 89 8.46 1.70 1.76
N LYS A 90 7.99 1.91 0.52
CA LYS A 90 8.30 3.14 -0.25
C LYS A 90 7.76 4.40 0.40
N GLU A 91 6.65 4.31 1.13
CA GLU A 91 6.09 5.40 1.94
C GLU A 91 6.80 5.60 3.29
N GLY A 92 7.77 4.75 3.64
CA GLY A 92 8.58 4.87 4.86
C GLY A 92 8.08 4.05 6.05
N TYR A 93 7.09 3.17 5.87
CA TYR A 93 6.65 2.24 6.92
C TYR A 93 7.60 1.03 7.00
N ALA A 94 8.76 1.22 7.64
CA ALA A 94 9.81 0.20 7.73
C ALA A 94 9.40 -1.08 8.46
N ASN A 95 8.39 -1.01 9.34
CA ASN A 95 7.85 -2.16 10.07
C ASN A 95 6.58 -2.75 9.44
N ALA A 96 6.27 -2.36 8.19
CA ALA A 96 5.13 -2.94 7.50
C ALA A 96 5.34 -4.44 7.30
N MET A 97 4.28 -5.23 7.38
CA MET A 97 4.36 -6.68 7.35
C MET A 97 3.15 -7.31 6.67
N ILE A 98 3.34 -8.50 6.11
CA ILE A 98 2.26 -9.36 5.61
C ILE A 98 2.07 -10.50 6.61
N MET A 99 0.84 -10.71 7.07
CA MET A 99 0.48 -11.79 7.98
C MET A 99 -0.55 -12.72 7.32
N PRO A 100 -0.35 -14.04 7.31
CA PRO A 100 -1.42 -14.98 6.95
C PRO A 100 -2.54 -14.88 7.98
N TYR A 101 -3.77 -14.71 7.52
CA TYR A 101 -4.94 -14.57 8.40
C TYR A 101 -5.87 -15.77 8.33
N SER A 102 -6.15 -16.25 7.13
CA SER A 102 -6.84 -17.52 6.89
C SER A 102 -6.29 -18.16 5.61
N ARG A 103 -6.80 -19.34 5.23
CA ARG A 103 -6.26 -20.22 4.15
C ARG A 103 -5.55 -19.46 3.02
N ASP A 104 -6.25 -18.52 2.41
CA ASP A 104 -5.79 -17.75 1.26
C ASP A 104 -5.94 -16.24 1.47
N LEU A 105 -6.03 -15.77 2.73
CA LEU A 105 -6.23 -14.36 3.05
C LEU A 105 -5.02 -13.77 3.80
N TYR A 106 -4.48 -12.69 3.28
CA TYR A 106 -3.25 -12.04 3.75
C TYR A 106 -3.57 -10.62 4.24
N LEU A 107 -3.29 -10.33 5.51
CA LEU A 107 -3.36 -8.98 6.06
C LEU A 107 -2.05 -8.24 5.77
N VAL A 108 -2.16 -6.96 5.44
CA VAL A 108 -1.01 -6.05 5.29
C VAL A 108 -1.13 -4.99 6.37
N ALA A 109 -0.20 -5.00 7.32
CA ALA A 109 -0.17 -4.09 8.45
C ALA A 109 0.94 -3.05 8.30
N TYR A 110 0.69 -1.84 8.79
CA TYR A 110 1.66 -0.75 8.87
C TYR A 110 2.70 -0.99 9.95
N GLU A 111 2.25 -1.44 11.13
CA GLU A 111 3.07 -1.69 12.31
C GLU A 111 2.29 -2.54 13.32
N GLY A 112 3.02 -3.26 14.19
CA GLY A 112 2.48 -3.94 15.36
C GLY A 112 2.72 -3.20 16.67
N TYR A 113 1.80 -3.33 17.60
CA TYR A 113 1.80 -2.70 18.93
C TYR A 113 1.58 -3.75 20.02
N LYS A 114 2.18 -3.52 21.18
CA LYS A 114 2.03 -4.43 22.32
C LYS A 114 0.68 -4.25 23.00
N THR A 115 0.19 -3.02 23.12
CA THR A 115 -1.05 -2.73 23.85
C THR A 115 -2.14 -2.16 22.96
N GLU A 116 -3.40 -2.43 23.30
CA GLU A 116 -4.56 -1.88 22.58
C GLU A 116 -4.56 -0.35 22.59
N LYS A 117 -4.17 0.26 23.72
CA LYS A 117 -4.12 1.72 23.87
C LYS A 117 -3.17 2.37 22.87
N GLU A 118 -2.01 1.77 22.63
CA GLU A 118 -1.05 2.23 21.62
C GLU A 118 -1.61 2.09 20.21
N ALA A 119 -2.22 0.94 19.90
CA ALA A 119 -2.86 0.71 18.60
C ALA A 119 -3.98 1.72 18.32
N ILE A 120 -4.83 2.02 19.32
CA ILE A 120 -5.90 3.04 19.23
C ILE A 120 -5.31 4.43 19.01
N ALA A 121 -4.23 4.78 19.69
CA ALA A 121 -3.57 6.06 19.47
C ALA A 121 -2.98 6.15 18.05
N ALA A 122 -2.41 5.06 17.54
CA ALA A 122 -1.84 4.99 16.20
C ALA A 122 -2.89 5.08 15.09
N VAL A 123 -4.00 4.32 15.20
CA VAL A 123 -5.07 4.36 14.19
C VAL A 123 -5.72 5.75 14.11
N ARG A 124 -5.90 6.44 15.24
CA ARG A 124 -6.42 7.82 15.23
C ARG A 124 -5.49 8.81 14.53
N LYS A 125 -4.19 8.56 14.52
CA LYS A 125 -3.22 9.38 13.78
C LYS A 125 -3.29 9.05 12.29
N ILE A 126 -3.36 7.76 11.94
CA ILE A 126 -3.35 7.33 10.54
C ILE A 126 -4.63 7.74 9.79
N HIS A 127 -5.78 7.73 10.47
CA HIS A 127 -7.06 8.19 9.92
C HIS A 127 -7.09 9.67 9.52
N LYS A 128 -6.13 10.48 9.99
CA LYS A 128 -6.00 11.88 9.58
C LYS A 128 -5.29 12.03 8.23
N ILE A 129 -4.70 10.95 7.72
CA ILE A 129 -4.00 10.94 6.43
C ILE A 129 -5.01 10.55 5.34
N PRO A 130 -5.20 11.38 4.31
CA PRO A 130 -6.13 11.08 3.22
C PRO A 130 -5.83 9.72 2.57
N GLY A 131 -6.88 8.90 2.40
CA GLY A 131 -6.80 7.57 1.80
C GLY A 131 -6.36 6.46 2.76
N LYS A 132 -6.31 6.72 4.07
CA LYS A 132 -5.97 5.75 5.12
C LYS A 132 -7.05 5.65 6.21
N GLU A 133 -8.22 6.23 5.98
CA GLU A 133 -9.37 6.29 6.88
C GLU A 133 -9.91 4.89 7.22
N GLU A 134 -9.79 3.95 6.27
CA GLU A 134 -10.26 2.57 6.43
C GLU A 134 -9.27 1.67 7.20
N THR A 135 -8.20 2.21 7.79
CA THR A 135 -7.27 1.40 8.58
C THR A 135 -7.95 0.88 9.84
N TRP A 136 -7.77 -0.40 10.19
CA TRP A 136 -8.36 -1.00 11.40
C TRP A 136 -7.31 -1.66 12.29
N ILE A 137 -7.69 -1.95 13.54
CA ILE A 137 -6.86 -2.70 14.48
C ILE A 137 -7.27 -4.17 14.45
N TYR A 138 -6.29 -5.05 14.36
CA TYR A 138 -6.49 -6.49 14.48
C TYR A 138 -5.76 -7.01 15.72
N GLN A 139 -6.46 -7.67 16.63
CA GLN A 139 -5.85 -8.35 17.77
C GLN A 139 -5.39 -9.74 17.36
N ILE A 140 -4.11 -10.03 17.60
CA ILE A 140 -3.52 -11.35 17.42
C ILE A 140 -4.00 -12.22 18.60
N LYS A 141 -4.54 -13.41 18.28
CA LYS A 141 -5.03 -14.37 19.27
C LYS A 141 -3.98 -15.43 19.58
#